data_AF-A0A4Q7FVK4-F1
#
_entry.id   AF-A0A4Q7FVK4-F1
#
_cell.length_a   1.000
_cell.length_b   1.000
_cell.length_c   1.000
_cell.angle_alpha   90.00
_cell.angle_beta   90.00
_cell.angle_gamma   90.00
#
_symmetry.space_group_name_H-M   'P 1'
#
loop_
_entity.id
_entity.type
_entity.pdbx_description
1 polymer ?
#
loop_
_entity_poly.entity_id
_entity_poly.type
_entity_poly.pdbx_seq_one_letter_code
_entity_poly.pdbx_strand_id
1 'polypeptide(L)' 'MKQTPIHVVVARLKRLPLRLQIEHLRALISLERPYSVRRNELESLLRGKVTKQLRKECAA' A
#
# COMPACT_ATOMS: atom_id res chain seq x y z
N MET A 1 -19.85 -3.47 -9.21
CA MET A 1 -19.08 -2.22 -9.09
C MET A 1 -17.72 -2.40 -9.77
N LYS A 2 -17.29 -1.48 -10.64
CA LYS A 2 -15.95 -1.56 -11.25
C LYS A 2 -14.90 -1.29 -10.16
N GLN A 3 -13.93 -2.20 -9.98
CA GLN A 3 -12.86 -2.04 -9.01
C GLN A 3 -11.98 -0.86 -9.42
N THR A 4 -11.60 0.01 -8.46
CA THR A 4 -10.76 1.17 -8.76
C THR A 4 -9.39 0.70 -9.25
N PRO A 5 -8.91 1.14 -10.43
CA PRO A 5 -7.61 0.73 -10.94
C PRO A 5 -6.49 1.00 -9.94
N ILE A 6 -5.48 0.11 -9.87
CA ILE A 6 -4.43 0.19 -8.85
C ILE A 6 -3.63 1.49 -8.94
N HIS A 7 -3.37 1.98 -10.16
CA HIS A 7 -2.65 3.23 -10.37
C HIS A 7 -3.37 4.46 -9.77
N VAL A 8 -4.71 4.46 -9.76
CA VAL A 8 -5.52 5.51 -9.12
C VAL A 8 -5.39 5.44 -7.60
N VAL A 9 -5.42 4.24 -7.02
CA VAL A 9 -5.19 4.03 -5.59
C VAL A 9 -3.80 4.55 -5.19
N VAL A 10 -2.76 4.20 -5.96
CA VAL A 10 -1.39 4.68 -5.74
C VAL A 10 -1.32 6.21 -5.80
N ALA A 11 -1.96 6.83 -6.78
CA ALA A 11 -1.98 8.29 -6.92
C ALA A 11 -2.62 8.98 -5.71
N ARG A 12 -3.71 8.40 -5.16
CA ARG A 12 -4.37 8.92 -3.95
C ARG A 12 -3.49 8.78 -2.71
N LEU A 13 -2.87 7.61 -2.52
CA LEU A 13 -2.01 7.35 -1.36
C LEU A 13 -0.77 8.24 -1.33
N LYS A 14 -0.21 8.62 -2.49
CA LYS A 14 0.99 9.48 -2.56
C LYS A 14 0.84 10.82 -1.81
N ARG A 15 -0.39 11.31 -1.61
CA ARG A 15 -0.67 12.57 -0.91
C ARG A 15 -0.59 12.46 0.61
N LEU A 16 -0.57 11.25 1.16
CA LEU A 16 -0.60 11.01 2.59
C LEU A 16 0.83 10.89 3.17
N PRO A 17 1.04 11.17 4.47
CA PRO A 17 2.24 10.78 5.19
C PRO A 17 2.53 9.27 5.08
N LEU A 18 3.82 8.89 5.12
CA LEU A 18 4.25 7.51 4.90
C LEU A 18 3.57 6.50 5.85
N ARG A 19 3.39 6.87 7.12
CA ARG A 19 2.67 6.06 8.11
C ARG A 19 1.23 5.79 7.68
N LEU A 20 0.49 6.83 7.29
CA LEU A 20 -0.89 6.70 6.83
C LEU A 20 -0.99 5.91 5.50
N GLN A 21 0.00 6.02 4.62
CA GLN A 21 0.07 5.16 3.42
C GLN A 21 0.14 3.67 3.80
N ILE A 22 0.97 3.31 4.78
CA ILE A 22 1.13 1.94 5.26
C ILE A 22 -0.16 1.43 5.90
N GLU A 23 -0.77 2.23 6.78
CA GLU A 23 -2.03 1.88 7.45
C GLU A 23 -3.18 1.67 6.45
N HIS A 24 -3.34 2.55 5.46
CA HIS A 24 -4.35 2.36 4.41
C HIS A 24 -4.08 1.13 3.53
N LEU A 25 -2.83 0.85 3.18
CA LEU A 25 -2.51 -0.34 2.39
C LEU A 25 -2.86 -1.62 3.16
N ARG A 26 -2.58 -1.68 4.48
CA ARG A 26 -2.97 -2.81 5.33
C ARG A 26 -4.48 -3.00 5.37
N ALA A 27 -5.25 -1.92 5.52
CA ALA A 27 -6.71 -1.96 5.52
C ALA A 27 -7.29 -2.42 4.16
N LEU A 28 -6.71 -1.98 3.04
CA LEU A 28 -7.13 -2.44 1.72
C LEU A 28 -6.83 -3.93 1.53
N ILE A 29 -5.66 -4.41 1.97
CA ILE A 29 -5.28 -5.83 1.88
C ILE A 29 -6.25 -6.71 2.70
N SER A 30 -6.67 -6.28 3.88
CA SER A 30 -7.59 -7.07 4.73
C SER A 30 -8.98 -7.24 4.12
N LEU A 31 -9.38 -6.36 3.20
CA LEU A 31 -10.66 -6.43 2.50
C LEU A 31 -10.62 -7.31 1.25
N GLU A 32 -9.43 -7.62 0.73
CA GLU A 32 -9.26 -8.38 -0.50
C GLU A 32 -9.13 -9.89 -0.23
N ARG A 33 -9.72 -10.69 -1.13
CA ARG A 33 -9.67 -12.15 -1.04
C ARG A 33 -8.21 -12.64 -0.99
N PRO A 34 -7.91 -13.68 -0.20
CA PRO A 34 -6.60 -14.33 -0.20
C PRO A 34 -6.16 -14.69 -1.63
N TYR A 35 -4.87 -14.49 -1.92
CA TYR A 35 -4.23 -14.81 -3.20
C TYR A 35 -4.80 -14.12 -4.46
N SER A 36 -5.70 -13.16 -4.32
CA SER A 36 -6.17 -12.38 -5.47
C SER A 36 -5.04 -11.54 -6.07
N VAL A 37 -5.08 -11.34 -7.40
CA VAL A 37 -4.12 -10.47 -8.11
C VAL A 37 -4.08 -9.10 -7.44
N ARG A 38 -5.24 -8.55 -7.10
CA ARG A 38 -5.37 -7.27 -6.42
C ARG A 38 -4.66 -7.25 -5.06
N ARG A 39 -4.81 -8.30 -4.26
CA ARG A 39 -4.12 -8.43 -2.98
C ARG A 39 -2.61 -8.45 -3.18
N ASN A 40 -2.12 -9.22 -4.15
CA ASN A 40 -0.69 -9.30 -4.46
C ASN A 40 -0.12 -7.94 -4.90
N GLU A 41 -0.87 -7.16 -5.71
CA GLU A 41 -0.51 -5.79 -6.08
C GLU A 41 -0.37 -4.89 -4.85
N LEU A 42 -1.36 -4.92 -3.95
CA LEU A 42 -1.37 -4.10 -2.74
C LEU A 42 -0.25 -4.50 -1.76
N GLU A 43 0.01 -5.80 -1.60
CA GLU A 43 1.12 -6.32 -0.79
C GLU A 43 2.48 -5.90 -1.35
N SER A 44 2.66 -5.90 -2.67
CA SER A 44 3.87 -5.39 -3.33
C SER A 44 4.10 -3.91 -3.02
N LEU A 45 3.04 -3.10 -3.12
CA LEU A 45 3.09 -1.68 -2.75
C LEU A 45 3.43 -1.49 -1.26
N LEU A 46 2.80 -2.27 -0.37
CA LEU A 46 3.05 -2.21 1.07
C LEU A 46 4.51 -2.52 1.39
N ARG A 47 5.09 -3.57 0.80
CA ARG A 47 6.51 -3.92 0.96
C ARG A 47 7.41 -2.74 0.62
N GLY A 48 7.18 -2.08 -0.52
CA GLY A 48 7.95 -0.89 -0.92
C GLY A 48 7.86 0.27 0.08
N LYS A 49 6.69 0.50 0.70
CA LYS A 49 6.51 1.54 1.72
C LYS A 49 7.18 1.20 3.04
N VAL A 50 7.08 -0.05 3.50
CA VAL A 50 7.75 -0.51 4.72
C VAL A 50 9.27 -0.45 4.55
N THR A 51 9.83 -0.90 3.43
CA THR A 51 11.26 -0.75 3.16
C THR A 51 11.69 0.72 3.16
N LYS A 52 10.87 1.62 2.62
CA LYS A 52 11.15 3.07 2.67
C LYS A 52 11.13 3.60 4.10
N GLN A 53 10.22 3.13 4.95
CA GLN A 53 10.15 3.49 6.35
C GLN A 53 11.40 3.01 7.11
N LEU A 54 11.77 1.73 6.94
CA LEU A 54 12.97 1.16 7.54
C LEU A 54 14.24 1.93 7.15
N ARG A 55 14.38 2.29 5.87
CA ARG A 55 15.52 3.11 5.42
C ARG A 55 15.58 4.49 6.08
N LYS A 56 14.43 5.10 6.38
CA LYS A 56 14.40 6.37 7.11
C LYS A 56 14.81 6.19 8.57
N GLU A 57 14.40 5.09 9.19
CA GLU A 57 14.73 4.77 10.58
C GLU A 57 16.20 4.40 10.76
N CYS A 58 16.80 3.68 9.80
CA CYS A 58 18.23 3.35 9.83
C CYS A 58 19.16 4.52 9.45
N ALA A 59 18.63 5.58 8.82
CA ALA A 59 19.39 6.76 8.43
C ALA A 59 19.29 7.90 9.45
N ALA A 60 18.44 7.75 10.47
CA ALA A 60 18.29 8.66 11.61
C ALA A 60 19.20 8.20 12.75
#